data_AF-A0A5S3Z1D1-F1
#
_entry.id   AF-A0A5S3Z1D1-F1
#
_cell.length_a   1.000
_cell.length_b   1.000
_cell.length_c   1.000
_cell.angle_alpha   90.00
_cell.angle_beta   90.00
_cell.angle_gamma   90.00
#
_symmetry.space_group_name_H-M   'P 1'
#
loop_
_entity.id
_entity.type
_entity.pdbx_description
1 polymer ?
#
loop_
_entity_poly.entity_id
_entity_poly.type
_entity_poly.pdbx_seq_one_letter_code
_entity_poly.pdbx_strand_id
1 'polypeptide(L)'
;MKKNSGISKYKLNKLATESLRNVVRLHFDSVLLYDNGSFPSAFQLSVLAIEELSKANWIDHYIWSSETNSGYPDAESEHEWLKLLYLHPKKQWNFVARDPQFFSPNFIELIKTRKLEEKKQNSIYVGLKRLKGKIDVESRVSTPWKIKQDDAKQVISMVNTELLRYCQRIESDEFYFEGAREMDEVLNYQIYSQLLAWPHKRGLMNDSWVSKNQKRN
;
A
#
# COMPACT_ATOMS: atom_id res chain seq x y z
N MET A 1 24.36 -7.93 -17.63
CA MET A 1 25.22 -6.72 -17.60
C MET A 1 25.63 -6.43 -16.16
N LYS A 2 26.90 -6.09 -15.88
CA LYS A 2 27.35 -5.71 -14.52
C LYS A 2 26.88 -4.29 -14.19
N LYS A 3 26.18 -4.13 -13.06
CA LYS A 3 25.71 -2.85 -12.52
C LYS A 3 26.89 -2.07 -11.94
N ASN A 4 27.48 -1.19 -12.73
CA ASN A 4 28.67 -0.43 -12.33
C ASN A 4 28.35 1.01 -11.85
N SER A 5 27.10 1.46 -11.96
CA SER A 5 26.61 2.73 -11.42
C SER A 5 25.18 2.54 -10.88
N GLY A 6 24.86 3.14 -9.73
CA GLY A 6 23.53 3.05 -9.08
C GLY A 6 23.43 2.20 -7.80
N ILE A 7 22.22 2.02 -7.27
CA ILE A 7 21.90 1.24 -6.06
C ILE A 7 22.14 -0.27 -6.31
N SER A 8 22.81 -1.00 -5.44
CA SER A 8 23.06 -2.42 -5.73
C SER A 8 21.76 -3.27 -5.78
N LYS A 9 21.77 -4.36 -6.57
CA LYS A 9 20.66 -5.35 -6.57
C LYS A 9 20.36 -5.87 -5.16
N TYR A 10 21.41 -6.11 -4.37
CA TYR A 10 21.28 -6.48 -2.95
C TYR A 10 20.47 -5.46 -2.16
N LYS A 11 20.77 -4.15 -2.30
CA LYS A 11 20.02 -3.09 -1.61
C LYS A 11 18.56 -3.03 -2.06
N LEU A 12 18.28 -3.24 -3.36
CA LEU A 12 16.91 -3.29 -3.87
C LEU A 12 16.13 -4.48 -3.29
N ASN A 13 16.72 -5.68 -3.31
CA ASN A 13 16.12 -6.88 -2.70
C ASN A 13 15.83 -6.68 -1.21
N LYS A 14 16.82 -6.15 -0.48
CA LYS A 14 16.65 -5.84 0.94
C LYS A 14 15.55 -4.83 1.18
N LEU A 15 15.48 -3.77 0.36
CA LEU A 15 14.44 -2.73 0.49
C LEU A 15 13.04 -3.30 0.23
N ALA A 16 12.87 -4.14 -0.79
CA ALA A 16 11.59 -4.76 -1.11
C ALA A 16 11.14 -5.73 0.01
N THR A 17 12.04 -6.59 0.46
CA THR A 17 11.79 -7.59 1.52
C THR A 17 11.46 -6.93 2.85
N GLU A 18 12.23 -5.94 3.28
CA GLU A 18 11.94 -5.21 4.52
C GLU A 18 10.66 -4.37 4.42
N SER A 19 10.35 -3.82 3.24
CA SER A 19 9.04 -3.18 3.02
C SER A 19 7.90 -4.18 3.19
N LEU A 20 7.97 -5.40 2.62
CA LEU A 20 6.93 -6.41 2.80
C LEU A 20 6.82 -6.90 4.26
N ARG A 21 7.94 -7.11 4.96
CA ARG A 21 7.93 -7.40 6.42
C ARG A 21 7.25 -6.30 7.21
N ASN A 22 7.51 -5.04 6.86
CA ASN A 22 6.87 -3.91 7.49
C ASN A 22 5.37 -3.82 7.16
N VAL A 23 4.93 -4.23 5.97
CA VAL A 23 3.49 -4.35 5.65
C VAL A 23 2.80 -5.31 6.61
N VAL A 24 3.36 -6.51 6.80
CA VAL A 24 2.79 -7.53 7.70
C VAL A 24 2.70 -6.99 9.13
N ARG A 25 3.77 -6.36 9.62
CA ARG A 25 3.79 -5.72 10.94
C ARG A 25 2.73 -4.61 11.05
N LEU A 26 2.71 -3.66 10.13
CA LEU A 26 1.76 -2.54 10.13
C LEU A 26 0.32 -2.99 10.02
N HIS A 27 0.05 -4.05 9.25
CA HIS A 27 -1.27 -4.65 9.13
C HIS A 27 -1.75 -5.19 10.47
N PHE A 28 -0.96 -6.05 11.13
CA PHE A 28 -1.37 -6.60 12.42
C PHE A 28 -1.38 -5.55 13.54
N ASP A 29 -0.48 -4.56 13.54
CA ASP A 29 -0.55 -3.41 14.44
C ASP A 29 -1.87 -2.63 14.22
N SER A 30 -2.31 -2.48 12.97
CA SER A 30 -3.58 -1.80 12.67
C SER A 30 -4.81 -2.60 13.15
N VAL A 31 -4.78 -3.92 13.06
CA VAL A 31 -5.81 -4.81 13.60
C VAL A 31 -5.87 -4.70 15.13
N LEU A 32 -4.71 -4.78 15.81
CA LEU A 32 -4.64 -4.63 17.26
C LEU A 32 -5.22 -3.28 17.73
N LEU A 33 -4.86 -2.18 17.05
CA LEU A 33 -5.40 -0.86 17.37
C LEU A 33 -6.90 -0.76 17.10
N TYR A 34 -7.38 -1.41 16.04
CA TYR A 34 -8.81 -1.47 15.72
C TYR A 34 -9.61 -2.16 16.81
N ASP A 35 -9.13 -3.33 17.26
CA ASP A 35 -9.78 -4.13 18.30
C ASP A 35 -9.83 -3.40 19.65
N ASN A 36 -8.86 -2.50 19.89
CA ASN A 36 -8.82 -1.62 21.06
C ASN A 36 -9.56 -0.28 20.86
N GLY A 37 -10.33 -0.12 19.78
CA GLY A 37 -11.13 1.08 19.52
C GLY A 37 -10.33 2.31 19.06
N SER A 38 -9.02 2.18 18.81
CA SER A 38 -8.16 3.26 18.32
C SER A 38 -8.26 3.40 16.80
N PHE A 39 -9.47 3.71 16.31
CA PHE A 39 -9.76 3.75 14.87
C PHE A 39 -8.93 4.75 14.06
N PRO A 40 -8.64 5.98 14.55
CA PRO A 40 -7.80 6.91 13.80
C PRO A 40 -6.37 6.37 13.57
N SER A 41 -5.75 5.80 14.62
CA SER A 41 -4.41 5.20 14.51
C SER A 41 -4.42 3.92 13.68
N ALA A 42 -5.44 3.07 13.84
CA ALA A 42 -5.62 1.88 12.99
C ALA A 42 -5.75 2.26 11.51
N PHE A 43 -6.53 3.30 11.20
CA PHE A 43 -6.63 3.85 9.85
C PHE A 43 -5.27 4.34 9.34
N GLN A 44 -4.53 5.15 10.11
CA GLN A 44 -3.19 5.61 9.73
C GLN A 44 -2.28 4.45 9.33
N LEU A 45 -2.15 3.44 10.20
CA LEU A 45 -1.24 2.33 9.98
C LEU A 45 -1.66 1.48 8.78
N SER A 46 -2.96 1.26 8.59
CA SER A 46 -3.45 0.53 7.42
C SER A 46 -3.17 1.26 6.09
N VAL A 47 -3.22 2.60 6.06
CA VAL A 47 -2.81 3.36 4.86
C VAL A 47 -1.28 3.31 4.67
N LEU A 48 -0.49 3.32 5.74
CA LEU A 48 0.95 3.10 5.63
C LEU A 48 1.28 1.69 5.12
N ALA A 49 0.52 0.67 5.50
CA ALA A 49 0.68 -0.69 4.99
C ALA A 49 0.42 -0.75 3.47
N ILE A 50 -0.59 -0.04 2.95
CA ILE A 50 -0.81 0.12 1.50
C ILE A 50 0.42 0.70 0.81
N GLU A 51 0.99 1.75 1.40
CA GLU A 51 2.13 2.44 0.83
C GLU A 51 3.38 1.56 0.82
N GLU A 52 3.67 0.83 1.89
CA GLU A 52 4.80 -0.08 1.94
C GLU A 52 4.60 -1.30 1.03
N LEU A 53 3.37 -1.79 0.88
CA LEU A 53 3.08 -2.89 -0.04
C LEU A 53 3.26 -2.46 -1.49
N SER A 54 2.77 -1.26 -1.83
CA SER A 54 3.04 -0.66 -3.13
C SER A 54 4.53 -0.49 -3.38
N LYS A 55 5.31 -0.09 -2.36
CA LYS A 55 6.76 0.08 -2.51
C LYS A 55 7.46 -1.24 -2.78
N ALA A 56 7.13 -2.29 -2.01
CA ALA A 56 7.68 -3.63 -2.22
C ALA A 56 7.41 -4.14 -3.64
N ASN A 57 6.16 -4.06 -4.09
CA ASN A 57 5.75 -4.46 -5.44
C ASN A 57 6.42 -3.63 -6.55
N TRP A 58 6.59 -2.33 -6.34
CA TRP A 58 7.21 -1.46 -7.34
C TRP A 58 8.71 -1.78 -7.50
N ILE A 59 9.39 -2.10 -6.40
CA ILE A 59 10.80 -2.53 -6.43
C ILE A 59 10.93 -3.91 -7.08
N ASP A 60 10.08 -4.87 -6.73
CA ASP A 60 10.04 -6.19 -7.34
C ASP A 60 9.89 -6.09 -8.87
N HIS A 61 8.87 -5.35 -9.33
CA HIS A 61 8.66 -5.11 -10.76
C HIS A 61 9.84 -4.37 -11.41
N TYR A 62 10.47 -3.41 -10.72
CA TYR A 62 11.64 -2.70 -11.24
C TYR A 62 12.83 -3.64 -11.45
N ILE A 63 13.10 -4.54 -10.49
CA ILE A 63 14.16 -5.54 -10.63
C ILE A 63 13.84 -6.47 -11.80
N TRP A 64 12.64 -7.06 -11.80
CA TRP A 64 12.22 -8.02 -12.83
C TRP A 64 12.31 -7.41 -14.23
N SER A 65 11.67 -6.25 -14.44
CA SER A 65 11.67 -5.58 -15.75
C SER A 65 13.07 -5.15 -16.21
N SER A 66 13.96 -4.77 -15.29
CA SER A 66 15.35 -4.47 -15.64
C SER A 66 16.13 -5.71 -16.04
N GLU A 67 15.82 -6.88 -15.46
CA GLU A 67 16.52 -8.13 -15.73
C GLU A 67 16.02 -8.85 -16.99
N THR A 68 14.73 -8.71 -17.32
CA THR A 68 14.13 -9.35 -18.49
C THR A 68 14.17 -8.49 -19.75
N ASN A 69 14.32 -7.16 -19.62
CA ASN A 69 14.35 -6.24 -20.76
C ASN A 69 15.78 -5.73 -21.02
N SER A 70 15.93 -4.43 -21.32
CA SER A 70 17.18 -3.79 -21.78
C SER A 70 18.21 -3.50 -20.69
N GLY A 71 18.11 -4.12 -19.51
CA GLY A 71 18.96 -3.82 -18.37
C GLY A 71 18.44 -2.71 -17.46
N TYR A 72 19.22 -2.37 -16.44
CA TYR A 72 18.92 -1.26 -15.53
C TYR A 72 19.10 0.09 -16.22
N PRO A 73 18.28 1.12 -15.88
CA PRO A 73 18.49 2.50 -16.30
C PRO A 73 19.86 3.04 -15.87
N ASP A 74 20.24 4.19 -16.44
CA ASP A 74 21.36 4.97 -15.94
C ASP A 74 21.11 5.49 -14.51
N ALA A 75 22.17 5.97 -13.85
CA ALA A 75 22.12 6.37 -12.44
C ALA A 75 21.21 7.57 -12.16
N GLU A 76 21.05 8.51 -13.11
CA GLU A 76 20.18 9.68 -12.94
C GLU A 76 18.71 9.24 -13.01
N SER A 77 18.36 8.46 -14.03
CA SER A 77 17.04 7.85 -14.17
C SER A 77 16.67 6.96 -12.98
N GLU A 78 17.61 6.15 -12.48
CA GLU A 78 17.40 5.33 -11.29
C GLU A 78 17.18 6.18 -10.03
N HIS A 79 17.92 7.28 -9.87
CA HIS A 79 17.76 8.17 -8.74
C HIS A 79 16.38 8.87 -8.75
N GLU A 80 15.92 9.34 -9.91
CA GLU A 80 14.58 9.92 -10.05
C GLU A 80 13.48 8.89 -9.76
N TRP A 81 13.64 7.65 -10.23
CA TRP A 81 12.72 6.57 -9.88
C TRP A 81 12.69 6.29 -8.37
N LEU A 82 13.86 6.23 -7.70
CA LEU A 82 13.95 6.01 -6.26
C LEU A 82 13.21 7.08 -5.46
N LYS A 83 13.21 8.34 -5.90
CA LYS A 83 12.43 9.43 -5.24
C LYS A 83 10.95 9.11 -5.20
N LEU A 84 10.39 8.44 -6.22
CA LEU A 84 8.98 8.08 -6.26
C LEU A 84 8.58 7.13 -5.12
N LEU A 85 9.51 6.29 -4.64
CA LEU A 85 9.28 5.37 -3.51
C LEU A 85 9.07 6.09 -2.17
N TYR A 86 9.34 7.40 -2.10
CA TYR A 86 9.14 8.23 -0.91
C TYR A 86 7.95 9.19 -1.05
N LEU A 87 7.30 9.22 -2.21
CA LEU A 87 6.12 10.04 -2.45
C LEU A 87 4.84 9.28 -2.11
N HIS A 88 4.29 9.51 -0.91
CA HIS A 88 3.10 8.81 -0.42
C HIS A 88 1.91 8.79 -1.41
N PRO A 89 1.51 9.91 -2.05
CA PRO A 89 0.41 9.87 -3.01
C PRO A 89 0.71 9.01 -4.25
N LYS A 90 1.98 8.91 -4.66
CA LYS A 90 2.38 8.05 -5.79
C LYS A 90 2.28 6.58 -5.41
N LYS A 91 2.68 6.21 -4.18
CA LYS A 91 2.53 4.85 -3.65
C LYS A 91 1.05 4.45 -3.51
N GLN A 92 0.21 5.36 -2.99
CA GLN A 92 -1.24 5.14 -2.91
C GLN A 92 -1.86 4.89 -4.29
N TRP A 93 -1.45 5.66 -5.30
CA TRP A 93 -1.90 5.45 -6.68
C TRP A 93 -1.39 4.12 -7.26
N ASN A 94 -0.09 3.84 -7.12
CA ASN A 94 0.52 2.63 -7.66
C ASN A 94 -0.12 1.34 -7.08
N PHE A 95 -0.56 1.37 -5.82
CA PHE A 95 -1.31 0.26 -5.22
C PHE A 95 -2.59 -0.09 -6.01
N VAL A 96 -3.38 0.91 -6.42
CA VAL A 96 -4.64 0.68 -7.13
C VAL A 96 -4.48 0.59 -8.66
N ALA A 97 -3.40 1.14 -9.21
CA ALA A 97 -3.20 1.29 -10.64
C ALA A 97 -3.01 -0.03 -11.40
N ARG A 98 -2.58 -1.10 -10.72
CA ARG A 98 -2.43 -2.43 -11.33
C ARG A 98 -3.78 -3.01 -11.75
N ASP A 99 -4.79 -2.82 -10.91
CA ASP A 99 -6.07 -3.53 -10.96
C ASP A 99 -7.26 -2.59 -10.64
N PRO A 100 -7.38 -1.40 -11.27
CA PRO A 100 -8.33 -0.36 -10.82
C PRO A 100 -9.79 -0.82 -10.86
N GLN A 101 -10.12 -1.76 -11.74
CA GLN A 101 -11.48 -2.31 -11.88
C GLN A 101 -12.00 -3.00 -10.61
N PHE A 102 -11.12 -3.47 -9.72
CA PHE A 102 -11.50 -4.15 -8.48
C PHE A 102 -11.78 -3.20 -7.33
N PHE A 103 -11.51 -1.90 -7.50
CA PHE A 103 -11.68 -0.89 -6.46
C PHE A 103 -12.97 -0.09 -6.60
N SER A 104 -13.47 0.38 -5.46
CA SER A 104 -14.54 1.37 -5.41
C SER A 104 -14.13 2.65 -6.15
N PRO A 105 -14.95 3.18 -7.07
CA PRO A 105 -14.66 4.45 -7.75
C PRO A 105 -14.48 5.63 -6.79
N ASN A 106 -15.20 5.64 -5.67
CA ASN A 106 -15.03 6.67 -4.64
C ASN A 106 -13.64 6.60 -3.99
N PHE A 107 -13.08 5.39 -3.85
CA PHE A 107 -11.74 5.21 -3.31
C PHE A 107 -10.66 5.65 -4.31
N ILE A 108 -10.83 5.29 -5.58
CA ILE A 108 -9.96 5.76 -6.66
C ILE A 108 -9.95 7.30 -6.70
N GLU A 109 -11.12 7.93 -6.63
CA GLU A 109 -11.24 9.38 -6.63
C GLU A 109 -10.60 10.02 -5.38
N LEU A 110 -10.73 9.37 -4.21
CA LEU A 110 -10.06 9.80 -2.98
C LEU A 110 -8.54 9.82 -3.13
N ILE A 111 -7.96 8.85 -3.86
CA ILE A 111 -6.51 8.80 -4.13
C ILE A 111 -6.12 9.85 -5.16
N LYS A 112 -6.83 9.92 -6.29
CA LYS A 112 -6.57 10.89 -7.38
C LYS A 112 -6.62 12.34 -6.88
N THR A 113 -7.56 12.64 -5.99
CA THR A 113 -7.70 13.97 -5.38
C THR A 113 -6.78 14.21 -4.17
N ARG A 114 -5.86 13.27 -3.86
CA ARG A 114 -4.94 13.31 -2.71
C ARG A 114 -5.62 13.36 -1.33
N LYS A 115 -6.93 13.19 -1.27
CA LYS A 115 -7.71 13.20 -0.03
C LYS A 115 -7.40 12.00 0.87
N LEU A 116 -6.91 10.89 0.32
CA LEU A 116 -6.44 9.75 1.14
C LEU A 116 -5.22 10.16 1.99
N GLU A 117 -4.23 10.82 1.38
CA GLU A 117 -3.07 11.34 2.10
C GLU A 117 -3.47 12.36 3.16
N GLU A 118 -4.36 13.31 2.83
CA GLU A 118 -4.88 14.26 3.80
C GLU A 118 -5.60 13.56 4.95
N LYS A 119 -6.46 12.58 4.65
CA LYS A 119 -7.20 11.81 5.66
C LYS A 119 -6.27 11.00 6.54
N LYS A 120 -5.21 10.41 5.96
CA LYS A 120 -4.13 9.75 6.70
C LYS A 120 -3.50 10.74 7.67
N GLN A 121 -2.91 11.85 7.21
CA GLN A 121 -2.25 12.82 8.11
C GLN A 121 -3.18 13.35 9.23
N ASN A 122 -4.44 13.62 8.90
CA ASN A 122 -5.45 14.09 9.85
C ASN A 122 -5.92 13.03 10.86
N SER A 123 -5.54 11.76 10.69
CA SER A 123 -5.90 10.68 11.61
C SER A 123 -5.02 10.59 12.85
N ILE A 124 -3.89 11.32 12.86
CA ILE A 124 -3.02 11.43 14.05
C ILE A 124 -2.74 12.88 14.47
N TYR A 125 -2.79 13.83 13.54
CA TYR A 125 -2.48 15.22 13.84
C TYR A 125 -3.73 16.08 14.03
N VAL A 126 -3.69 16.91 15.08
CA VAL A 126 -4.62 18.03 15.26
C VAL A 126 -3.96 19.27 14.67
N GLY A 127 -4.69 20.00 13.83
CA GLY A 127 -4.12 21.19 13.20
C GLY A 127 -5.05 21.86 12.20
N LEU A 128 -4.58 22.95 11.62
CA LEU A 128 -5.30 23.69 10.59
C LEU A 128 -4.96 23.14 9.20
N LYS A 129 -5.87 23.35 8.23
CA LYS A 129 -5.60 22.98 6.84
C LYS A 129 -4.40 23.74 6.31
N ARG A 130 -3.68 23.10 5.40
CA ARG A 130 -2.63 23.75 4.62
C ARG A 130 -3.08 23.87 3.17
N LEU A 131 -2.99 25.07 2.61
CA LEU A 131 -3.26 25.36 1.21
C LEU A 131 -1.98 25.85 0.55
N LYS A 132 -1.46 25.09 -0.43
CA LYS A 132 -0.23 25.42 -1.17
C LYS A 132 0.97 25.75 -0.24
N GLY A 133 1.12 24.99 0.84
CA GLY A 133 2.22 25.17 1.81
C GLY A 133 1.99 26.26 2.87
N LYS A 134 0.89 27.02 2.80
CA LYS A 134 0.52 28.02 3.82
C LYS A 134 -0.56 27.48 4.77
N ILE A 135 -0.53 27.92 6.02
CA ILE A 135 -1.55 27.58 7.02
C ILE A 135 -2.79 28.44 6.76
N ASP A 136 -3.95 27.79 6.67
CA ASP A 136 -5.26 28.45 6.57
C ASP A 136 -5.85 28.65 7.97
N VAL A 137 -5.69 29.87 8.51
CA VAL A 137 -6.12 30.22 9.86
C VAL A 137 -7.64 30.28 10.03
N GLU A 138 -8.38 30.47 8.93
CA GLU A 138 -9.84 30.48 8.91
C GLU A 138 -10.43 29.07 8.81
N SER A 139 -9.58 28.06 8.56
CA SER A 139 -10.04 26.68 8.43
C SER A 139 -10.49 26.10 9.78
N ARG A 140 -11.49 25.22 9.73
CA ARG A 140 -11.86 24.41 10.89
C ARG A 140 -10.68 23.54 11.31
N VAL A 141 -10.47 23.44 12.62
CA VAL A 141 -9.50 22.51 13.22
C VAL A 141 -9.79 21.08 12.73
N SER A 142 -8.74 20.46 12.20
CA SER A 142 -8.71 19.04 11.87
C SER A 142 -8.49 18.24 13.13
N THR A 143 -9.24 17.16 13.28
CA THR A 143 -9.15 16.26 14.43
C THR A 143 -9.21 14.80 13.99
N PRO A 144 -8.47 13.91 14.67
CA PRO A 144 -8.52 12.46 14.44
C PRO A 144 -9.94 11.86 14.54
N TRP A 145 -10.81 12.46 15.34
CA TRP A 145 -12.15 11.95 15.70
C TRP A 145 -13.15 11.91 14.53
N LYS A 146 -12.77 12.48 13.37
CA LYS A 146 -13.54 12.35 12.13
C LYS A 146 -13.41 10.95 11.53
N ILE A 147 -12.31 10.24 11.79
CA ILE A 147 -12.12 8.86 11.35
C ILE A 147 -13.02 7.95 12.19
N LYS A 148 -13.86 7.18 11.51
CA LYS A 148 -14.80 6.25 12.14
C LYS A 148 -14.27 4.81 12.07
N GLN A 149 -14.88 3.94 12.88
CA GLN A 149 -14.62 2.51 12.85
C GLN A 149 -14.70 1.95 11.42
N ASP A 150 -15.72 2.35 10.66
CA ASP A 150 -15.90 1.88 9.28
C ASP A 150 -14.78 2.32 8.33
N ASP A 151 -14.19 3.51 8.55
CA ASP A 151 -13.04 3.96 7.76
C ASP A 151 -11.84 3.04 7.96
N ALA A 152 -11.49 2.76 9.21
CA ALA A 152 -10.38 1.86 9.55
C ALA A 152 -10.65 0.44 9.04
N LYS A 153 -11.84 -0.09 9.34
CA LYS A 153 -12.28 -1.44 8.92
C LYS A 153 -12.12 -1.66 7.43
N GLN A 154 -12.51 -0.69 6.61
CA GLN A 154 -12.45 -0.79 5.15
C GLN A 154 -11.02 -0.89 4.62
N VAL A 155 -10.10 -0.10 5.16
CA VAL A 155 -8.70 -0.08 4.71
C VAL A 155 -7.95 -1.32 5.22
N ILE A 156 -8.16 -1.71 6.49
CA ILE A 156 -7.61 -2.96 7.05
C ILE A 156 -8.08 -4.16 6.25
N SER A 157 -9.37 -4.25 5.94
CA SER A 157 -9.91 -5.37 5.16
C SER A 157 -9.32 -5.45 3.75
N MET A 158 -8.99 -4.31 3.15
CA MET A 158 -8.35 -4.25 1.84
C MET A 158 -6.91 -4.76 1.89
N VAL A 159 -6.12 -4.33 2.89
CA VAL A 159 -4.76 -4.84 3.10
C VAL A 159 -4.79 -6.34 3.40
N ASN A 160 -5.70 -6.78 4.28
CA ASN A 160 -5.87 -8.20 4.61
C ASN A 160 -6.20 -9.04 3.37
N THR A 161 -7.12 -8.55 2.53
CA THR A 161 -7.53 -9.23 1.30
C THR A 161 -6.35 -9.38 0.33
N GLU A 162 -5.55 -8.33 0.16
CA GLU A 162 -4.40 -8.39 -0.75
C GLU A 162 -3.29 -9.31 -0.22
N LEU A 163 -3.02 -9.30 1.10
CA LEU A 163 -2.08 -10.24 1.71
C LEU A 163 -2.55 -11.70 1.61
N LEU A 164 -3.86 -11.95 1.81
CA LEU A 164 -4.45 -13.28 1.60
C LEU A 164 -4.30 -13.72 0.14
N ARG A 165 -4.53 -12.82 -0.82
CA ARG A 165 -4.35 -13.09 -2.25
C ARG A 165 -2.91 -13.52 -2.55
N TYR A 166 -1.91 -12.85 -1.98
CA TYR A 166 -0.51 -13.29 -2.13
C TYR A 166 -0.29 -14.69 -1.55
N CYS A 167 -0.72 -14.95 -0.32
CA CYS A 167 -0.57 -16.28 0.31
C CYS A 167 -1.23 -17.38 -0.54
N GLN A 168 -2.45 -17.13 -1.04
CA GLN A 168 -3.18 -18.08 -1.87
C GLN A 168 -2.48 -18.36 -3.20
N ARG A 169 -1.95 -17.33 -3.86
CA ARG A 169 -1.21 -17.48 -5.12
C ARG A 169 0.11 -18.22 -4.93
N ILE A 170 0.83 -17.96 -3.84
CA ILE A 170 2.06 -18.70 -3.51
C ILE A 170 1.75 -20.20 -3.37
N GLU A 171 0.68 -20.54 -2.65
CA GLU A 171 0.26 -21.93 -2.40
C GLU A 171 -0.34 -22.62 -3.64
N SER A 172 -1.15 -21.90 -4.43
CA SER A 172 -2.02 -22.53 -5.46
C SER A 172 -1.51 -22.36 -6.89
N ASP A 173 -0.78 -21.28 -7.18
CA ASP A 173 -0.37 -20.90 -8.54
C ASP A 173 1.14 -21.02 -8.75
N GLU A 174 1.90 -21.56 -7.77
CA GLU A 174 3.36 -21.51 -7.74
C GLU A 174 3.88 -20.08 -8.00
N PHE A 175 3.20 -19.07 -7.43
CA PHE A 175 3.58 -17.68 -7.59
C PHE A 175 4.85 -17.35 -6.80
N TYR A 176 5.77 -16.63 -7.45
CA TYR A 176 6.97 -16.09 -6.84
C TYR A 176 7.13 -14.59 -7.13
N PHE A 177 7.76 -13.86 -6.22
CA PHE A 177 8.25 -12.52 -6.47
C PHE A 177 9.48 -12.60 -7.38
N GLU A 178 9.25 -12.43 -8.68
CA GLU A 178 10.24 -12.69 -9.74
C GLU A 178 11.49 -11.81 -9.65
N GLY A 179 11.34 -10.56 -9.23
CA GLY A 179 12.44 -9.62 -9.09
C GLY A 179 13.13 -9.74 -7.73
N ALA A 180 12.34 -9.68 -6.67
CA ALA A 180 12.79 -9.68 -5.28
C ALA A 180 12.47 -11.00 -4.56
N ARG A 181 13.11 -12.10 -4.98
CA ARG A 181 12.82 -13.47 -4.50
C ARG A 181 12.87 -13.66 -2.98
N GLU A 182 13.67 -12.87 -2.26
CA GLU A 182 13.69 -12.90 -0.78
C GLU A 182 12.33 -12.53 -0.15
N MET A 183 11.42 -11.90 -0.90
CA MET A 183 10.04 -11.63 -0.46
C MET A 183 9.20 -12.89 -0.32
N ASP A 184 9.52 -13.97 -1.04
CA ASP A 184 8.80 -15.24 -0.97
C ASP A 184 8.90 -15.86 0.45
N GLU A 185 9.97 -15.57 1.17
CA GLU A 185 10.19 -16.04 2.55
C GLU A 185 9.37 -15.27 3.59
N VAL A 186 8.75 -14.14 3.22
CA VAL A 186 8.05 -13.27 4.17
C VAL A 186 6.67 -13.80 4.51
N LEU A 187 5.93 -14.32 3.54
CA LEU A 187 4.57 -14.81 3.74
C LEU A 187 4.61 -16.31 4.00
N ASN A 188 4.32 -16.70 5.25
CA ASN A 188 4.33 -18.09 5.68
C ASN A 188 2.96 -18.52 6.24
N TYR A 189 2.83 -19.81 6.55
CA TYR A 189 1.59 -20.38 7.08
C TYR A 189 1.09 -19.69 8.36
N GLN A 190 1.99 -19.25 9.24
CA GLN A 190 1.61 -18.54 10.46
C GLN A 190 0.94 -17.21 10.13
N ILE A 191 1.50 -16.42 9.21
CA ILE A 191 0.91 -15.17 8.74
C ILE A 191 -0.42 -15.45 8.06
N TYR A 192 -0.49 -16.46 7.19
CA TYR A 192 -1.74 -16.85 6.54
C TYR A 192 -2.85 -17.16 7.55
N SER A 193 -2.55 -17.98 8.57
CA SER A 193 -3.51 -18.31 9.64
C SER A 193 -3.96 -17.06 10.41
N GLN A 194 -3.07 -16.11 10.66
CA GLN A 194 -3.43 -14.85 11.33
C GLN A 194 -4.31 -13.96 10.45
N LEU A 195 -4.05 -13.90 9.14
CA LEU A 195 -4.87 -13.14 8.19
C LEU A 195 -6.30 -13.68 8.08
N LEU A 196 -6.49 -15.00 8.26
CA LEU A 196 -7.82 -15.63 8.27
C LEU A 196 -8.66 -15.25 9.50
N ALA A 197 -8.02 -14.81 10.59
CA ALA A 197 -8.71 -14.40 11.81
C ALA A 197 -9.47 -13.08 11.65
N TRP A 198 -9.13 -12.25 10.65
CA TRP A 198 -9.83 -11.00 10.39
C TRP A 198 -11.25 -11.26 9.86
N PRO A 199 -12.32 -10.89 10.59
CA PRO A 199 -13.67 -11.35 10.27
C PRO A 199 -14.35 -10.52 9.17
N HIS A 200 -13.77 -9.39 8.78
CA HIS A 200 -14.42 -8.44 7.88
C HIS A 200 -13.95 -8.64 6.43
N LYS A 201 -14.85 -9.17 5.58
CA LYS A 201 -14.56 -9.50 4.17
C LYS A 201 -15.08 -8.48 3.15
N ARG A 202 -15.76 -7.41 3.58
CA ARG A 202 -16.39 -6.42 2.69
C ARG A 202 -15.66 -5.09 2.78
N GLY A 203 -15.21 -4.56 1.65
CA GLY A 203 -14.41 -3.33 1.64
C GLY A 203 -14.31 -2.64 0.28
N LEU A 204 -13.31 -1.78 0.19
CA LEU A 204 -13.01 -0.91 -0.95
C LEU A 204 -12.50 -1.67 -2.18
N MET A 205 -12.24 -2.98 -2.04
CA MET A 205 -11.70 -3.88 -3.05
C MET A 205 -12.46 -5.22 -3.03
N ASN A 206 -12.96 -5.69 -4.17
CA ASN A 206 -13.56 -7.03 -4.40
C ASN A 206 -14.07 -7.18 -5.85
N ASP A 207 -14.32 -8.42 -6.27
CA ASP A 207 -14.80 -8.76 -7.62
C ASP A 207 -16.16 -8.13 -7.97
N SER A 208 -16.99 -7.80 -6.99
CA SER A 208 -18.27 -7.14 -7.26
C SER A 208 -18.09 -5.75 -7.87
N TRP A 209 -16.92 -5.13 -7.70
CA TRP A 209 -16.61 -3.85 -8.34
C TRP A 209 -16.37 -3.97 -9.83
N VAL A 210 -15.89 -5.11 -10.33
CA VAL A 210 -15.65 -5.32 -11.77
C VAL A 210 -16.96 -5.14 -12.55
N SER A 211 -18.00 -5.87 -12.15
CA SER A 211 -19.32 -5.78 -12.79
C SER A 211 -20.00 -4.43 -12.59
N LYS A 212 -19.82 -3.79 -11.42
CA LYS A 212 -20.36 -2.45 -11.15
C LYS A 212 -19.68 -1.35 -11.97
N ASN A 213 -18.38 -1.47 -12.21
CA ASN A 213 -17.61 -0.50 -12.99
C ASN A 213 -17.89 -0.64 -14.48
N GLN A 214 -18.10 -1.87 -14.98
CA GLN A 214 -18.52 -2.12 -16.36
C GLN A 214 -19.89 -1.50 -16.70
N LYS A 215 -20.83 -1.47 -15.74
CA LYS A 215 -22.16 -0.84 -15.92
C LYS A 215 -22.15 0.69 -15.87
N ARG A 216 -21.04 1.30 -15.45
CA ARG A 216 -20.90 2.76 -15.31
C ARG A 216 -20.25 3.43 -16.52
N ASN A 217 -19.55 2.63 -17.34
CA ASN A 217 -18.94 3.05 -18.60
C ASN A 217 -19.87 2.71 -19.77
#